data_AF-A0A382UDX8-F1
#
_entry.id   AF-A0A382UDX8-F1
#
_cell.length_a   1.000
_cell.length_b   1.000
_cell.length_c   1.000
_cell.angle_alpha   90.00
_cell.angle_beta   90.00
_cell.angle_gamma   90.00
#
_symmetry.space_group_name_H-M   'P 1'
#
loop_
_entity.id
_entity.type
_entity.pdbx_description
1 polymer ?
#
loop_
_entity_poly.entity_id
_entity_poly.type
_entity_poly.pdbx_seq_one_letter_code
_entity_poly.pdbx_strand_id
1 'polypeptide(L)'
;MENFNGEAWAGSIIQLAESKEPSIIMAAATDKGNEVLAHIGARLDLPMSAYTSAIQGGTEKKITRLRWGSSLLEETVLQGKP
;
A
#
# COMPACT_ATOMS: atom_id res chain seq x y z
N MET A 1 10.47 21.39 -8.30
CA MET A 1 9.87 20.48 -7.30
C MET A 1 8.38 20.79 -7.13
N GLU A 2 7.69 21.26 -8.19
CA GLU A 2 6.38 21.95 -8.06
C GLU A 2 5.18 21.19 -8.64
N ASN A 3 5.35 19.97 -9.14
CA ASN A 3 4.29 19.27 -9.91
C ASN A 3 3.84 17.92 -9.31
N PHE A 4 4.05 17.70 -8.01
CA PHE A 4 3.53 16.50 -7.35
C PHE A 4 2.15 16.79 -6.73
N ASN A 5 1.19 15.92 -7.00
CA ASN A 5 -0.13 15.91 -6.38
C ASN A 5 -0.53 14.45 -6.14
N GLY A 6 -0.59 14.02 -4.86
CA GLY A 6 -0.84 12.62 -4.50
C GLY A 6 -2.18 12.10 -5.02
N GLU A 7 -3.23 12.92 -4.99
CA GLU A 7 -4.57 12.57 -5.46
C GLU A 7 -4.60 12.29 -6.98
N ALA A 8 -3.96 13.14 -7.79
CA ALA A 8 -3.89 12.98 -9.23
C ALA A 8 -3.13 11.71 -9.63
N TRP A 9 -2.01 11.42 -8.95
CA TRP A 9 -1.26 10.18 -9.14
C TRP A 9 -2.08 8.94 -8.74
N ALA A 10 -2.75 9.00 -7.59
CA ALA A 10 -3.63 7.93 -7.14
C ALA A 10 -4.76 7.66 -8.14
N GLY A 11 -5.36 8.72 -8.71
CA GLY A 11 -6.38 8.59 -9.75
C GLY A 11 -5.92 7.82 -10.98
N SER A 12 -4.74 8.14 -11.50
CA SER A 12 -4.16 7.43 -12.65
C SER A 12 -3.85 5.95 -12.34
N ILE A 13 -3.38 5.66 -11.12
CA ILE A 13 -3.09 4.28 -10.70
C ILE A 13 -4.38 3.48 -10.51
N ILE A 14 -5.43 4.09 -9.96
CA ILE A 14 -6.75 3.46 -9.81
C ILE A 14 -7.32 3.08 -11.18
N GLN A 15 -7.26 4.00 -12.16
CA GLN A 15 -7.69 3.68 -13.54
C GLN A 15 -6.94 2.48 -14.12
N LEU A 16 -5.63 2.38 -13.85
CA LEU A 16 -4.86 1.21 -14.27
C LEU A 16 -5.30 -0.06 -13.52
N ALA A 17 -5.54 0.04 -12.21
CA ALA A 17 -5.96 -1.07 -11.37
C ALA A 17 -7.32 -1.65 -11.83
N GLU A 18 -8.29 -0.79 -12.19
CA GLU A 18 -9.56 -1.20 -12.78
C GLU A 18 -9.39 -1.99 -14.09
N SER A 19 -8.35 -1.69 -14.87
CA SER A 19 -8.09 -2.36 -16.16
C SER A 19 -7.22 -3.62 -16.07
N LYS A 20 -6.45 -3.78 -14.98
CA LYS A 20 -5.44 -4.84 -14.83
C LYS A 20 -5.70 -5.79 -13.68
N GLU A 21 -6.61 -5.44 -12.78
CA GLU A 21 -7.00 -6.25 -11.61
C GLU A 21 -5.78 -6.78 -10.82
N PRO A 22 -4.84 -5.91 -10.41
CA PRO A 22 -3.66 -6.36 -9.69
C PRO A 22 -4.04 -6.91 -8.31
N SER A 23 -3.33 -7.94 -7.85
CA SER A 23 -3.53 -8.51 -6.50
C SER A 23 -2.92 -7.65 -5.38
N ILE A 24 -1.98 -6.75 -5.72
CA ILE A 24 -1.31 -5.83 -4.80
C ILE A 24 -0.78 -4.60 -5.54
N ILE A 25 -0.83 -3.45 -4.91
CA ILE A 25 -0.17 -2.21 -5.35
C ILE A 25 0.92 -1.87 -4.33
N MET A 26 2.14 -1.64 -4.80
CA MET A 26 3.29 -1.32 -3.95
C MET A 26 4.00 -0.06 -4.41
N ALA A 27 4.55 0.69 -3.46
CA ALA A 27 5.41 1.84 -3.72
C ALA A 27 6.57 1.85 -2.71
N ALA A 28 7.64 2.58 -3.03
CA ALA A 28 8.71 2.85 -2.07
C ALA A 28 8.16 3.66 -0.89
N ALA A 29 8.63 3.35 0.34
CA ALA A 29 8.21 3.99 1.60
C ALA A 29 8.76 5.43 1.78
N THR A 30 8.67 6.22 0.72
CA THR A 30 8.94 7.67 0.70
C THR A 30 7.66 8.43 1.09
N ASP A 31 7.78 9.70 1.45
CA ASP A 31 6.62 10.55 1.76
C ASP A 31 5.58 10.52 0.63
N LYS A 32 6.05 10.67 -0.63
CA LYS A 32 5.18 10.62 -1.82
C LYS A 32 4.53 9.26 -2.03
N GLY A 33 5.28 8.18 -1.85
CA GLY A 33 4.76 6.83 -2.02
C GLY A 33 3.68 6.50 -1.00
N ASN A 34 3.90 6.88 0.26
CA ASN A 34 2.91 6.73 1.32
C ASN A 34 1.67 7.59 1.07
N GLU A 35 1.83 8.83 0.64
CA GLU A 35 0.70 9.72 0.31
C GLU A 35 -0.17 9.14 -0.82
N VAL A 36 0.45 8.68 -1.91
CA VAL A 36 -0.27 8.06 -3.04
C VAL A 36 -1.01 6.80 -2.61
N LEU A 37 -0.36 5.90 -1.88
CA LEU A 37 -1.00 4.67 -1.40
C LEU A 37 -2.14 4.94 -0.41
N ALA A 38 -2.03 5.99 0.42
CA ALA A 38 -3.10 6.39 1.32
C ALA A 38 -4.35 6.86 0.55
N HIS A 39 -4.16 7.67 -0.49
CA HIS A 39 -5.26 8.05 -1.39
C HIS A 39 -5.90 6.85 -2.08
N ILE A 40 -5.11 5.89 -2.55
CA ILE A 40 -5.61 4.68 -3.20
C ILE A 40 -6.44 3.84 -2.21
N GLY A 41 -5.89 3.52 -1.04
CA GLY A 41 -6.57 2.71 -0.03
C GLY A 41 -7.88 3.35 0.42
N ALA A 42 -7.88 4.67 0.66
CA ALA A 42 -9.08 5.40 1.05
C ALA A 42 -10.17 5.42 -0.05
N ARG A 43 -9.79 5.53 -1.33
CA ARG A 43 -10.75 5.62 -2.45
C ARG A 43 -11.31 4.26 -2.88
N LEU A 44 -10.54 3.19 -2.70
CA LEU A 44 -10.95 1.82 -3.05
C LEU A 44 -11.51 1.04 -1.86
N ASP A 45 -11.53 1.64 -0.66
CA ASP A 45 -11.87 0.96 0.60
C ASP A 45 -11.04 -0.31 0.84
N LEU A 46 -9.74 -0.22 0.55
CA LEU A 46 -8.78 -1.32 0.66
C LEU A 46 -7.75 -1.07 1.77
N PRO A 47 -7.29 -2.13 2.46
CA PRO A 47 -6.29 -2.00 3.51
C PRO A 47 -4.93 -1.56 2.95
N MET A 48 -4.25 -0.69 3.69
CA MET A 48 -2.89 -0.22 3.37
C MET A 48 -1.93 -0.58 4.51
N SER A 49 -0.74 -1.09 4.17
CA SER A 49 0.37 -1.30 5.11
C SER A 49 1.55 -0.38 4.78
N ALA A 50 1.78 0.62 5.64
CA ALA A 50 2.93 1.52 5.54
C ALA A 50 4.19 0.89 6.17
N TYR A 51 5.37 1.23 5.61
CA TYR A 51 6.68 0.75 6.08
C TYR A 51 6.79 -0.77 6.17
N THR A 52 6.26 -1.46 5.18
CA THR A 52 6.32 -2.93 5.04
C THR A 52 7.75 -3.38 4.72
N SER A 53 8.30 -4.29 5.52
CA SER A 53 9.64 -4.88 5.34
C SER A 53 9.60 -6.27 4.70
N ALA A 54 8.50 -7.00 4.85
CA ALA A 54 8.31 -8.30 4.23
C ALA A 54 6.84 -8.56 3.88
N ILE A 55 6.64 -9.23 2.75
CA ILE A 55 5.34 -9.77 2.31
C ILE A 55 5.57 -11.25 2.02
N GLN A 56 4.76 -12.10 2.63
CA GLN A 56 4.81 -13.55 2.43
C GLN A 56 3.46 -14.01 1.89
N GLY A 57 3.49 -14.57 0.69
CA GLY A 57 2.33 -15.21 0.06
C GLY A 57 2.19 -16.68 0.46
N GLY A 58 1.03 -17.27 0.19
CA GLY A 58 0.74 -18.67 0.49
C GLY A 58 -0.68 -18.85 1.04
N THR A 59 -0.85 -19.80 1.95
CA THR A 59 -2.13 -20.07 2.64
C THR A 59 -2.64 -18.85 3.42
N GLU A 60 -1.72 -18.09 4.01
CA GLU A 60 -1.99 -16.82 4.67
C GLU A 60 -1.23 -15.69 3.98
N LYS A 61 -1.89 -14.55 3.77
CA LYS A 61 -1.25 -13.34 3.25
C LYS A 61 -0.64 -12.58 4.43
N LYS A 62 0.61 -12.88 4.76
CA LYS A 62 1.32 -12.25 5.89
C LYS A 62 2.07 -11.00 5.46
N ILE A 63 1.99 -9.97 6.29
CA ILE A 63 2.66 -8.68 6.11
C ILE A 63 3.44 -8.37 7.40
N THR A 64 4.72 -8.04 7.27
CA THR A 64 5.54 -7.53 8.38
C THR A 64 5.87 -6.08 8.13
N ARG A 65 5.61 -5.20 9.10
CA ARG A 65 5.89 -3.76 9.00
C ARG A 65 6.68 -3.22 10.18
N LEU A 66 7.43 -2.14 9.92
CA LEU A 66 8.24 -1.45 10.91
C LEU A 66 7.35 -0.51 11.74
N ARG A 67 7.45 -0.59 13.07
CA ARG A 67 6.75 0.27 14.03
C ARG A 67 7.74 0.87 15.01
N TRP A 68 7.35 1.99 15.63
CA TRP A 68 8.14 2.68 16.65
C TRP A 68 9.60 2.93 16.25
N GLY A 69 9.81 3.56 15.09
CA GLY A 69 11.16 3.83 14.59
C GLY A 69 11.95 2.55 14.28
N SER A 70 11.26 1.49 13.84
CA SER A 70 11.84 0.18 13.50
C SER A 70 12.36 -0.63 14.69
N SER A 71 12.08 -0.21 15.92
CA SER A 71 12.37 -1.01 17.13
C SER A 71 11.41 -2.17 17.32
N LEU A 72 10.24 -2.12 16.66
CA LEU A 72 9.22 -3.15 16.70
C LEU A 72 8.89 -3.61 15.28
N LEU A 73 8.83 -4.93 15.09
CA LEU A 73 8.27 -5.56 13.90
C LEU A 73 6.84 -6.03 14.22
N GLU A 74 5.87 -5.51 13.49
CA GLU A 74 4.49 -5.97 13.58
C GLU A 74 4.19 -6.96 12.45
N GLU A 75 3.79 -8.17 12.79
CA GLU A 75 3.27 -9.17 11.85
C GLU A 75 1.73 -9.10 11.83
N THR A 76 1.14 -9.12 10.65
CA THR A 76 -0.32 -9.12 10.45
C THR A 76 -0.69 -10.08 9.32
N VAL A 77 -1.84 -10.74 9.48
CA VAL A 77 -2.47 -11.55 8.43
C VAL A 77 -3.57 -10.73 7.77
N LEU A 78 -3.44 -10.49 6.46
CA LEU A 78 -4.48 -9.84 5.68
C LEU A 78 -5.66 -10.81 5.50
N GLN A 79 -6.81 -10.44 6.04
CA GLN A 79 -8.06 -11.18 5.91
C GLN A 79 -8.94 -10.58 4.82
N GLY A 80 -9.74 -11.42 4.17
CA GLY A 80 -10.68 -11.01 3.12
C GLY A 80 -10.09 -11.09 1.70
N LYS A 81 -10.93 -10.71 0.74
CA LYS A 81 -10.54 -10.55 -0.66
C LYS A 81 -10.33 -9.05 -0.91
N PRO A 82 -9.20 -8.63 -1.51
CA PRO A 82 -9.12 -7.32 -2.11
C PRO A 82 -10.14 -7.19 -3.25
#